data_AF-A0A3P1V1E2-F1
#
_entry.id   AF-A0A3P1V1E2-F1
#
_cell.length_a   1.000
_cell.length_b   1.000
_cell.length_c   1.000
_cell.angle_alpha   90.00
_cell.angle_beta   90.00
_cell.angle_gamma   90.00
#
_symmetry.space_group_name_H-M   'P 1'
#
loop_
_entity.id
_entity.type
_entity.pdbx_description
1 polymer ?
#
loop_
_entity_poly.entity_id
_entity_poly.type
_entity_poly.pdbx_seq_one_letter_code
_entity_poly.pdbx_strand_id
1 'polypeptide(L)'
;MKKILLILLICLATIISGAPNPFREVKTMDEAFEMTGFTLETPETYKNYKRKVINVIKNEMIEVVYLKETNTEGLAIRKSKGTYKINKDVKTVRIGNYDVVEQAKGENITLATWTDGTYSYVVNPNGTELNAEEMAKLILSIK
;
A
#
# COMPACT_ATOMS: atom_id res chain seq x y z
N MET A 1 -9.83 -17.32 22.67
CA MET A 1 -10.30 -17.33 21.27
C MET A 1 -9.27 -16.60 20.41
N LYS A 2 -8.27 -17.32 19.89
CA LYS A 2 -7.17 -16.80 19.06
C LYS A 2 -7.49 -17.09 17.59
N LYS A 3 -8.25 -16.21 16.92
CA LYS A 3 -8.51 -16.30 15.46
C LYS A 3 -8.59 -14.91 14.80
N ILE A 4 -7.75 -13.96 15.23
CA ILE A 4 -7.53 -12.67 14.55
C ILE A 4 -6.08 -12.56 14.04
N LEU A 5 -5.34 -13.67 14.05
CA LEU A 5 -3.97 -13.69 13.56
C LEU A 5 -3.96 -13.70 12.02
N LEU A 6 -3.15 -12.80 11.44
CA LEU A 6 -2.56 -12.85 10.09
C LEU A 6 -3.19 -12.04 8.93
N ILE A 7 -3.76 -10.85 9.15
CA ILE A 7 -3.95 -9.86 8.05
C ILE A 7 -3.12 -8.57 8.22
N LEU A 8 -2.53 -8.32 9.40
CA LEU A 8 -1.79 -7.08 9.67
C LEU A 8 -0.25 -7.16 9.52
N LEU A 9 0.30 -8.33 9.19
CA LEU A 9 1.76 -8.54 9.12
C LEU A 9 2.38 -8.18 7.75
N ILE A 10 1.71 -7.36 6.95
CA ILE A 10 2.23 -6.84 5.67
C ILE A 10 2.60 -5.34 5.79
N CYS A 11 2.22 -4.65 6.88
CA CYS A 11 2.30 -3.19 6.93
C CYS A 11 3.29 -2.59 7.94
N LEU A 12 3.92 -3.40 8.79
CA LEU A 12 5.12 -2.96 9.49
C LEU A 12 6.27 -3.83 8.99
N ALA A 13 7.14 -3.26 8.17
CA ALA A 13 8.55 -3.44 8.49
C ALA A 13 8.68 -2.95 9.94
N THR A 14 8.49 -3.85 10.90
CA THR A 14 8.71 -3.52 12.30
C THR A 14 10.17 -3.13 12.36
N ILE A 15 10.42 -1.82 12.48
CA ILE A 15 11.71 -1.30 12.90
C ILE A 15 11.93 -1.95 14.26
N ILE A 16 12.65 -3.07 14.28
CA ILE A 16 13.13 -3.65 15.52
C ILE A 16 14.03 -2.55 16.08
N SER A 17 13.74 -2.07 17.29
CA SER A 17 14.55 -1.03 17.93
C SER A 17 16.02 -1.46 17.90
N GLY A 18 16.86 -0.71 17.17
CA GLY A 18 18.28 -1.02 16.95
C GLY A 18 18.66 -1.68 15.62
N ALA A 19 17.70 -2.13 14.80
CA ALA A 19 17.97 -2.59 13.43
C ALA A 19 18.05 -1.39 12.47
N PRO A 20 18.93 -1.42 11.45
CA PRO A 20 18.96 -0.40 10.40
C PRO A 20 17.59 -0.29 9.71
N ASN A 21 17.20 0.95 9.38
CA ASN A 21 16.01 1.18 8.56
C ASN A 21 16.18 0.47 7.21
N PRO A 22 15.31 -0.49 6.83
CA PRO A 22 15.48 -1.27 5.60
C PRO A 22 15.08 -0.49 4.35
N PHE A 23 14.40 0.65 4.47
CA PHE A 23 13.96 1.45 3.35
C PHE A 23 15.12 2.25 2.74
N ARG A 24 15.18 2.24 1.41
CA ARG A 24 16.02 3.14 0.61
C ARG A 24 15.13 3.97 -0.30
N GLU A 25 15.25 5.29 -0.22
CA GLU A 25 14.62 6.20 -1.18
C GLU A 25 15.35 6.11 -2.53
N VAL A 26 14.58 6.08 -3.63
CA VAL A 26 15.06 6.08 -5.02
C VAL A 26 14.35 7.16 -5.81
N LYS A 27 14.97 7.64 -6.89
CA LYS A 27 14.46 8.79 -7.66
C LYS A 27 13.49 8.39 -8.76
N THR A 28 13.62 7.16 -9.27
CA THR A 28 12.85 6.68 -10.42
C THR A 28 12.32 5.27 -10.18
N MET A 29 11.29 4.90 -10.95
CA MET A 29 10.78 3.54 -10.92
C MET A 29 11.76 2.52 -11.55
N ASP A 30 12.66 2.97 -12.44
CA ASP A 30 13.73 2.13 -12.98
C ASP A 30 14.73 1.74 -11.88
N GLU A 31 15.16 2.71 -11.04
CA GLU A 31 16.00 2.42 -9.87
C GLU A 31 15.28 1.48 -8.87
N ALA A 32 13.95 1.61 -8.75
CA ALA A 32 13.16 0.70 -7.92
C ALA A 32 13.11 -0.72 -8.50
N PHE A 33 12.97 -0.84 -9.82
CA PHE A 33 12.98 -2.12 -10.53
C PHE A 33 14.34 -2.82 -10.39
N GLU A 34 15.46 -2.11 -10.54
CA GLU A 34 16.80 -2.68 -10.35
C GLU A 34 16.99 -3.30 -8.95
N MET A 35 16.33 -2.75 -7.94
CA MET A 35 16.43 -3.24 -6.56
C MET A 35 15.47 -4.37 -6.22
N THR A 36 14.32 -4.45 -6.88
CA THR A 36 13.21 -5.33 -6.47
C THR A 36 12.88 -6.41 -7.50
N GLY A 37 13.21 -6.18 -8.77
CA GLY A 37 12.81 -7.02 -9.90
C GLY A 37 11.34 -6.84 -10.33
N PHE A 38 10.65 -5.81 -9.84
CA PHE A 38 9.28 -5.49 -10.27
C PHE A 38 9.02 -3.98 -10.24
N THR A 39 7.89 -3.56 -10.82
CA THR A 39 7.45 -2.16 -10.89
C THR A 39 6.12 -1.98 -10.16
N LEU A 40 5.77 -0.73 -9.86
CA LEU A 40 4.51 -0.31 -9.29
C LEU A 40 3.99 0.92 -10.05
N GLU A 41 2.88 0.76 -10.78
CA GLU A 41 2.19 1.88 -11.43
C GLU A 41 1.26 2.55 -10.42
N THR A 42 1.38 3.87 -10.27
CA THR A 42 0.47 4.70 -9.47
C THR A 42 0.15 5.99 -10.21
N PRO A 43 -0.94 6.71 -9.86
CA PRO A 43 -1.21 8.03 -10.40
C PRO A 43 0.00 8.99 -10.29
N GLU A 44 0.20 9.86 -11.26
CA GLU A 44 1.30 10.83 -11.18
C GLU A 44 1.09 11.81 -10.02
N THR A 45 -0.14 12.30 -9.89
CA THR A 45 -0.64 13.09 -8.76
C THR A 45 -1.87 12.43 -8.17
N TYR A 46 -2.18 12.73 -6.91
CA TYR A 46 -3.40 12.27 -6.29
C TYR A 46 -3.98 13.35 -5.38
N LYS A 47 -5.29 13.65 -5.55
CA LYS A 47 -5.95 14.82 -4.95
C LYS A 47 -5.10 16.10 -5.14
N ASN A 48 -4.72 16.76 -4.05
CA ASN A 48 -3.90 17.98 -4.06
C ASN A 48 -2.40 17.71 -3.80
N TYR A 49 -1.97 16.45 -3.72
CA TYR A 49 -0.56 16.11 -3.52
C TYR A 49 0.24 16.31 -4.81
N LYS A 50 1.18 17.25 -4.76
CA LYS A 50 2.05 17.62 -5.89
C LYS A 50 3.40 16.90 -5.88
N ARG A 51 3.69 16.12 -4.84
CA ARG A 51 4.97 15.43 -4.65
C ARG A 51 4.72 14.00 -4.21
N LYS A 52 5.57 13.10 -4.70
CA LYS A 52 5.67 11.72 -4.24
C LYS A 52 7.13 11.32 -4.07
N VAL A 53 7.39 10.40 -3.15
CA VAL A 53 8.68 9.73 -2.98
C VAL A 53 8.52 8.23 -3.22
N ILE A 54 9.59 7.58 -3.66
CA ILE A 54 9.63 6.13 -3.91
C ILE A 54 10.60 5.52 -2.91
N ASN A 55 10.10 4.67 -2.02
CA ASN A 55 10.91 3.92 -1.08
C ASN A 55 10.93 2.44 -1.47
N VAL A 56 12.06 1.78 -1.25
CA VAL A 56 12.25 0.38 -1.58
C VAL A 56 12.83 -0.39 -0.41
N ILE A 57 12.31 -1.59 -0.19
CA ILE A 57 13.03 -2.65 0.51
C ILE A 57 13.51 -3.64 -0.55
N LYS A 58 14.84 -3.80 -0.66
CA LYS A 58 15.50 -4.61 -1.70
C LYS A 58 14.87 -6.01 -1.77
N ASN A 59 14.55 -6.47 -3.00
CA ASN A 59 13.90 -7.74 -3.31
C ASN A 59 12.48 -7.97 -2.72
N GLU A 60 11.93 -7.01 -1.98
CA GLU A 60 10.75 -7.23 -1.14
C GLU A 60 9.59 -6.30 -1.51
N MET A 61 9.80 -4.98 -1.56
CA MET A 61 8.70 -4.01 -1.60
C MET A 61 9.08 -2.71 -2.29
N ILE A 62 8.11 -2.14 -3.01
CA ILE A 62 8.08 -0.73 -3.44
C ILE A 62 6.96 -0.02 -2.69
N GLU A 63 7.25 1.17 -2.18
CA GLU A 63 6.29 2.10 -1.60
C GLU A 63 6.34 3.44 -2.35
N VAL A 64 5.18 3.94 -2.74
CA VAL A 64 4.99 5.30 -3.25
C VAL A 64 4.22 6.09 -2.20
N VAL A 65 4.83 7.16 -1.69
CA VAL A 65 4.20 8.05 -0.69
C VAL A 65 3.92 9.40 -1.32
N TYR A 66 2.65 9.79 -1.38
CA TYR A 66 2.23 11.15 -1.72
C TYR A 66 2.37 12.04 -0.50
N LEU A 67 3.08 13.16 -0.66
CA LEU A 67 3.44 14.05 0.45
C LEU A 67 2.55 15.28 0.50
N LYS A 68 2.21 15.69 1.73
CA LYS A 68 1.66 17.01 2.05
C LYS A 68 2.70 18.10 1.74
N GLU A 69 2.26 19.35 1.67
CA GLU A 69 3.18 20.50 1.51
C GLU A 69 4.20 20.57 2.66
N THR A 70 3.82 20.11 3.86
CA THR A 70 4.64 20.01 5.06
C THR A 70 5.69 18.86 5.04
N ASN A 71 5.86 18.16 3.91
CA ASN A 71 6.71 16.95 3.81
C ASN A 71 6.29 15.78 4.71
N THR A 72 5.07 15.78 5.24
CA THR A 72 4.52 14.65 5.99
C THR A 72 3.70 13.74 5.07
N GLU A 73 3.54 12.48 5.45
CA GLU A 73 2.80 11.51 4.64
C GLU A 73 1.33 11.94 4.48
N GLY A 74 0.90 11.94 3.21
CA GLY A 74 -0.49 12.13 2.81
C GLY A 74 -1.17 10.79 2.58
N LEU A 75 -0.66 9.99 1.66
CA LEU A 75 -1.19 8.69 1.25
C LEU A 75 0.00 7.79 0.88
N ALA A 76 -0.01 6.52 1.29
CA ALA A 76 0.98 5.54 0.89
C ALA A 76 0.35 4.39 0.10
N ILE A 77 1.01 3.99 -1.00
CA ILE A 77 0.66 2.82 -1.80
C ILE A 77 1.86 1.88 -1.79
N ARG A 78 1.63 0.61 -1.48
CA ARG A 78 2.69 -0.40 -1.42
C ARG A 78 2.37 -1.58 -2.32
N LYS A 79 3.41 -2.14 -2.92
CA LYS A 79 3.41 -3.44 -3.60
C LYS A 79 4.56 -4.27 -3.07
N SER A 80 4.24 -5.45 -2.54
CA SER A 80 5.20 -6.36 -1.91
C SER A 80 5.17 -7.72 -2.59
N LYS A 81 6.33 -8.35 -2.68
CA LYS A 81 6.47 -9.71 -3.20
C LYS A 81 5.75 -10.70 -2.28
N GLY A 82 5.02 -11.63 -2.89
CA GLY A 82 4.30 -12.67 -2.17
C GLY A 82 2.84 -12.31 -1.87
N THR A 83 2.11 -13.33 -1.46
CA THR A 83 0.66 -13.27 -1.27
C THR A 83 0.26 -13.77 0.11
N TYR A 84 -1.00 -13.55 0.44
CA TYR A 84 -1.61 -14.05 1.66
C TYR A 84 -2.98 -14.64 1.35
N LYS A 85 -3.44 -15.54 2.21
CA LYS A 85 -4.79 -16.10 2.11
C LYS A 85 -5.73 -15.25 2.93
N ILE A 86 -6.78 -14.74 2.29
CA ILE A 86 -7.88 -14.09 3.00
C ILE A 86 -8.68 -15.20 3.69
N ASN A 87 -8.92 -15.05 4.99
CA ASN A 87 -9.78 -15.97 5.72
C ASN A 87 -11.22 -15.83 5.19
N LYS A 88 -11.93 -16.95 4.99
CA LYS A 88 -13.30 -16.98 4.46
C LYS A 88 -14.30 -16.16 5.28
N ASP A 89 -14.02 -15.96 6.56
CA ASP A 89 -14.88 -15.17 7.46
C ASP A 89 -14.67 -13.66 7.33
N VAL A 90 -13.64 -13.22 6.61
CA VAL A 90 -13.33 -11.80 6.39
C VAL A 90 -14.16 -11.30 5.22
N LYS A 91 -14.94 -10.25 5.46
CA LYS A 91 -15.71 -9.58 4.40
C LYS A 91 -14.76 -8.86 3.44
N THR A 92 -15.04 -9.01 2.15
CA THR A 92 -14.33 -8.33 1.07
C THR A 92 -15.29 -7.52 0.23
N VAL A 93 -14.77 -6.51 -0.45
CA VAL A 93 -15.45 -5.77 -1.50
C VAL A 93 -14.78 -6.12 -2.84
N ARG A 94 -15.60 -6.40 -3.85
CA ARG A 94 -15.12 -6.77 -5.17
C ARG A 94 -14.80 -5.51 -5.97
N ILE A 95 -13.52 -5.28 -6.28
CA ILE A 95 -13.04 -4.11 -7.05
C ILE A 95 -12.22 -4.62 -8.24
N GLY A 96 -12.68 -4.38 -9.47
CA GLY A 96 -11.97 -4.82 -10.69
C GLY A 96 -11.84 -6.34 -10.78
N ASN A 97 -10.63 -6.88 -10.58
CA ASN A 97 -10.33 -8.32 -10.48
C ASN A 97 -9.96 -8.81 -9.07
N TYR A 98 -9.99 -7.91 -8.08
CA TYR A 98 -9.52 -8.18 -6.74
C TYR A 98 -10.67 -8.34 -5.74
N ASP A 99 -10.44 -9.20 -4.76
CA ASP A 99 -11.17 -9.22 -3.50
C ASP A 99 -10.39 -8.36 -2.50
N VAL A 100 -10.94 -7.20 -2.18
CA VAL A 100 -10.28 -6.17 -1.36
C VAL A 100 -10.81 -6.23 0.07
N VAL A 101 -9.90 -6.28 1.04
CA VAL A 101 -10.24 -6.09 2.45
C VAL A 101 -10.11 -4.60 2.76
N GLU A 102 -11.20 -3.98 3.19
CA GLU A 102 -11.23 -2.57 3.58
C GLU A 102 -11.47 -2.42 5.10
N GLN A 103 -10.75 -1.49 5.72
CA GLN A 103 -11.07 -0.97 7.05
C GLN A 103 -11.58 0.45 6.89
N ALA A 104 -12.62 0.80 7.64
CA ALA A 104 -13.24 2.12 7.59
C ALA A 104 -13.40 2.73 8.98
N LYS A 105 -13.36 4.06 9.03
CA LYS A 105 -13.73 4.87 10.19
C LYS A 105 -14.75 5.91 9.74
N GLY A 106 -16.02 5.68 10.06
CA GLY A 106 -17.12 6.45 9.48
C GLY A 106 -17.23 6.15 7.99
N GLU A 107 -17.31 7.21 7.18
CA GLU A 107 -17.42 7.10 5.71
C GLU A 107 -16.06 6.93 5.02
N ASN A 108 -14.96 7.08 5.75
CA ASN A 108 -13.60 7.04 5.21
C ASN A 108 -12.97 5.66 5.35
N ILE A 109 -12.38 5.15 4.28
CA ILE A 109 -11.50 3.99 4.28
C ILE A 109 -10.15 4.39 4.89
N THR A 110 -9.67 3.62 5.86
CA THR A 110 -8.39 3.84 6.55
C THR A 110 -7.32 2.83 6.17
N LEU A 111 -7.69 1.74 5.48
CA LEU A 111 -6.78 0.74 4.94
C LEU A 111 -7.50 -0.07 3.87
N ALA A 112 -6.85 -0.31 2.74
CA ALA A 112 -7.29 -1.30 1.76
C ALA A 112 -6.14 -2.25 1.43
N THR A 113 -6.40 -3.55 1.41
CA THR A 113 -5.40 -4.57 1.05
C THR A 113 -5.98 -5.62 0.10
N TRP A 114 -5.16 -6.05 -0.86
CA TRP A 114 -5.51 -7.13 -1.79
C TRP A 114 -4.27 -7.85 -2.31
N THR A 115 -4.48 -8.90 -3.09
CA THR A 115 -3.44 -9.62 -3.81
C THR A 115 -3.90 -9.95 -5.22
N ASP A 116 -2.95 -9.98 -6.17
CA ASP A 116 -3.19 -10.41 -7.56
C ASP A 116 -2.81 -11.89 -7.81
N GLY A 117 -2.41 -12.61 -6.76
CA GLY A 117 -1.90 -13.99 -6.85
C GLY A 117 -0.37 -14.10 -6.91
N THR A 118 0.35 -13.00 -7.14
CA THR A 118 1.82 -12.92 -7.12
C THR A 118 2.34 -11.91 -6.09
N TYR A 119 1.71 -10.75 -6.03
CA TYR A 119 2.04 -9.62 -5.17
C TYR A 119 0.89 -9.33 -4.21
N SER A 120 1.22 -8.64 -3.12
CA SER A 120 0.28 -8.06 -2.19
C SER A 120 0.37 -6.54 -2.26
N TYR A 121 -0.76 -5.89 -2.05
CA TYR A 121 -0.91 -4.46 -2.20
C TYR A 121 -1.55 -3.86 -0.96
N VAL A 122 -1.16 -2.61 -0.66
CA VAL A 122 -1.74 -1.81 0.42
C VAL A 122 -1.98 -0.40 -0.10
N VAL A 123 -3.14 0.16 0.22
CA VAL A 123 -3.37 1.60 0.22
C VAL A 123 -3.60 2.02 1.67
N ASN A 124 -2.73 2.89 2.18
CA ASN A 124 -2.87 3.51 3.49
C ASN A 124 -3.09 5.02 3.33
N PRO A 125 -4.31 5.50 3.54
CA PRO A 125 -4.64 6.91 3.36
C PRO A 125 -4.00 7.86 4.36
N ASN A 126 -3.33 7.41 5.45
CA ASN A 126 -2.56 8.28 6.36
C ASN A 126 -3.27 9.60 6.77
N GLY A 127 -4.59 9.55 6.96
CA GLY A 127 -5.45 10.69 7.31
C GLY A 127 -6.01 11.47 6.12
N THR A 128 -5.69 11.12 4.88
CA THR A 128 -6.43 11.51 3.68
C THR A 128 -7.83 10.92 3.74
N GLU A 129 -8.84 11.77 3.66
CA GLU A 129 -10.23 11.34 3.55
C GLU A 129 -10.46 10.69 2.19
N LEU A 130 -10.89 9.43 2.20
CA LEU A 130 -11.22 8.63 1.03
C LEU A 130 -12.46 7.82 1.32
N ASN A 131 -13.55 8.11 0.62
CA ASN A 131 -14.72 7.23 0.66
C ASN A 131 -14.49 5.96 -0.18
N ALA A 132 -15.42 5.01 -0.10
CA ALA A 132 -15.32 3.74 -0.82
C ALA A 132 -15.22 3.88 -2.35
N GLU A 133 -15.91 4.86 -2.94
CA GLU A 133 -15.86 5.09 -4.39
C GLU A 133 -14.49 5.63 -4.83
N GLU A 134 -13.94 6.59 -4.08
CA GLU A 134 -12.60 7.14 -4.33
C GLU A 134 -11.53 6.06 -4.15
N MET A 135 -11.65 5.23 -3.11
CA MET A 135 -10.76 4.09 -2.88
C MET A 135 -10.79 3.11 -4.06
N ALA A 136 -11.98 2.74 -4.54
CA ALA A 136 -12.11 1.84 -5.67
C ALA A 136 -11.48 2.40 -6.95
N LYS A 137 -11.67 3.69 -7.24
CA LYS A 137 -11.03 4.36 -8.39
C LYS A 137 -9.50 4.34 -8.27
N LEU A 138 -8.96 4.60 -7.08
CA LEU A 138 -7.53 4.55 -6.83
C LEU A 138 -6.99 3.12 -7.03
N ILE A 139 -7.63 2.10 -6.46
CA ILE A 139 -7.22 0.70 -6.61
C ILE A 139 -7.18 0.28 -8.09
N LEU A 140 -8.17 0.69 -8.88
CA LEU A 140 -8.22 0.38 -10.31
C LEU A 140 -7.13 1.07 -11.14
N SER A 141 -6.50 2.12 -10.61
CA SER A 141 -5.38 2.82 -11.26
C SER A 141 -4.00 2.21 -10.96
N ILE A 142 -3.93 1.24 -10.03
CA ILE A 142 -2.67 0.63 -9.57
C ILE A 142 -2.39 -0.66 -10.35
N LYS A 143 -1.13 -0.86 -10.79
CA LYS A 143 -0.67 -2.10 -11.43
C LYS A 143 0.64 -2.62 -10.83
#